data_AF-A0A9X6GFC9-F1
#
_entry.id   AF-A0A9X6GFC9-F1
#
_cell.length_a   1.000
_cell.length_b   1.000
_cell.length_c   1.000
_cell.angle_alpha   90.00
_cell.angle_beta   90.00
_cell.angle_gamma   90.00
#
_symmetry.space_group_name_H-M   'P 1'
#
loop_
_entity.id
_entity.type
_entity.pdbx_description
1 polymer ?
#
loop_
_entity_poly.entity_id
_entity_poly.type
_entity_poly.pdbx_seq_one_letter_code
_entity_poly.pdbx_strand_id
1 'polypeptide(L)' 'MNKNLFIARKERRMTQEEVGKMVNMHQQTYYLKESGKRDFTLKEAQKLAKYFKTTVDELFEK' A
#
# COMPACT_ATOMS: atom_id res chain seq x y z
N MET A 1 5.05 -9.96 2.86
CA MET A 1 3.76 -9.47 2.34
C MET A 1 3.13 -8.57 3.39
N ASN A 2 2.77 -7.34 3.00
CA ASN A 2 2.09 -6.38 3.87
C ASN A 2 0.59 -6.76 3.95
N LYS A 3 0.22 -7.55 4.97
CA LYS A 3 -1.12 -8.15 5.09
C LYS A 3 -2.20 -7.08 5.27
N ASN A 4 -1.97 -6.13 6.17
CA ASN A 4 -2.95 -5.07 6.47
C ASN A 4 -3.16 -4.16 5.26
N LEU A 5 -2.10 -3.82 4.54
CA LEU A 5 -2.20 -3.11 3.27
C LEU A 5 -3.00 -3.88 2.20
N PHE A 6 -2.76 -5.18 2.07
CA PHE A 6 -3.54 -6.02 1.14
C PHE A 6 -5.03 -6.04 1.49
N ILE A 7 -5.36 -6.18 2.79
CA ILE A 7 -6.75 -6.17 3.28
C ILE A 7 -7.39 -4.82 2.98
N ALA A 8 -6.77 -3.71 3.40
CA ALA A 8 -7.29 -2.36 3.19
C ALA A 8 -7.56 -2.05 1.70
N ARG A 9 -6.69 -2.53 0.80
CA ARG A 9 -6.90 -2.41 -0.65
C ARG A 9 -8.11 -3.23 -1.12
N LYS A 10 -8.24 -4.47 -0.66
CA LYS A 10 -9.30 -5.40 -1.07
C LYS A 10 -10.67 -5.01 -0.54
N GLU A 11 -10.75 -4.49 0.68
CA GLU A 11 -12.00 -3.95 1.25
C GLU A 11 -12.56 -2.80 0.42
N ARG A 12 -11.67 -2.00 -0.18
CA ARG A 12 -12.04 -0.91 -1.11
C ARG A 12 -12.21 -1.36 -2.56
N ARG A 13 -12.12 -2.66 -2.84
CA ARG A 13 -12.21 -3.27 -4.18
C ARG A 13 -11.21 -2.69 -5.19
N MET A 14 -10.07 -2.21 -4.73
CA MET A 14 -9.06 -1.60 -5.60
C MET A 14 -8.07 -2.64 -6.16
N THR A 15 -7.70 -2.43 -7.40
CA THR A 15 -6.58 -3.09 -8.06
C THR A 15 -5.24 -2.51 -7.61
N GLN A 16 -4.15 -3.25 -7.84
CA GLN A 16 -2.80 -2.76 -7.58
C GLN A 16 -2.42 -1.59 -8.49
N GLU A 17 -3.00 -1.53 -9.69
CA GLU A 17 -2.80 -0.41 -10.62
C GLU A 17 -3.45 0.87 -10.10
N GLU A 18 -4.67 0.81 -9.59
CA GLU A 18 -5.37 1.98 -9.03
C GLU A 18 -4.64 2.57 -7.82
N VAL A 19 -4.21 1.71 -6.88
CA VAL A 19 -3.44 2.18 -5.72
C VAL A 19 -2.07 2.70 -6.16
N GLY A 20 -1.41 2.02 -7.10
CA GLY A 20 -0.15 2.48 -7.70
C GLY A 20 -0.28 3.88 -8.28
N LYS A 21 -1.28 4.12 -9.14
CA LYS A 21 -1.56 5.44 -9.73
C LYS A 21 -1.80 6.50 -8.65
N MET A 22 -2.53 6.18 -7.59
CA MET A 22 -2.80 7.09 -6.47
C MET A 22 -1.51 7.54 -5.77
N VAL A 23 -0.54 6.64 -5.59
CA VAL A 23 0.77 6.99 -4.98
C VAL A 23 1.85 7.37 -6.00
N ASN A 24 1.47 7.61 -7.26
CA ASN A 24 2.38 7.90 -8.37
C ASN A 24 3.45 6.82 -8.58
N MET A 25 2.99 5.57 -8.70
CA MET A 25 3.82 4.38 -8.81
C MET A 25 3.26 3.42 -9.86
N HIS A 26 4.16 2.79 -10.62
CA HIS A 26 3.77 1.74 -11.55
C HIS A 26 3.17 0.53 -10.83
N GLN A 27 2.19 -0.15 -11.43
CA GLN A 27 1.51 -1.31 -10.84
C GLN A 27 2.50 -2.37 -10.37
N GLN A 28 3.54 -2.66 -11.16
CA GLN A 28 4.56 -3.65 -10.81
C GLN A 28 5.38 -3.23 -9.58
N THR A 29 5.72 -1.94 -9.45
CA THR A 29 6.44 -1.43 -8.28
C THR A 29 5.57 -1.55 -7.03
N TYR A 30 4.27 -1.25 -7.13
CA TYR A 30 3.33 -1.43 -6.03
C TYR A 30 3.21 -2.92 -5.65
N TYR A 31 3.08 -3.82 -6.64
CA TYR A 31 3.06 -5.26 -6.41
C TYR A 31 4.30 -5.75 -5.65
N LEU A 32 5.50 -5.34 -6.08
CA LEU A 32 6.74 -5.74 -5.41
C LEU A 32 6.76 -5.27 -3.96
N LYS A 33 6.24 -4.06 -3.69
CA LYS A 33 6.19 -3.53 -2.32
C LYS A 33 5.10 -4.19 -1.47
N GLU A 34 3.89 -4.33 -1.97
CA GLU A 34 2.78 -4.99 -1.26
C GLU A 34 3.11 -6.47 -0.95
N SER A 35 3.75 -7.18 -1.89
CA SER A 35 4.21 -8.56 -1.68
C SER A 35 5.37 -8.67 -0.67
N GLY A 36 6.01 -7.56 -0.31
CA GLY A 36 7.16 -7.51 0.60
C GLY A 36 8.48 -7.88 -0.07
N LYS A 37 8.56 -7.84 -1.40
CA LYS A 37 9.82 -7.98 -2.16
C LYS A 37 10.62 -6.67 -2.17
N ARG A 38 9.98 -5.55 -1.84
CA ARG A 38 10.58 -4.21 -1.69
C ARG A 38 9.89 -3.47 -0.56
N ASP A 39 10.58 -2.51 0.04
CA ASP A 39 9.99 -1.69 1.09
C ASP A 39 9.32 -0.43 0.55
N PHE A 40 8.30 0.04 1.27
CA PHE A 40 7.76 1.38 1.09
C PHE A 40 8.68 2.38 1.79
N THR A 41 8.92 3.51 1.15
CA THR A 41 9.50 4.68 1.81
C THR A 41 8.48 5.27 2.78
N LEU A 42 8.96 5.99 3.80
CA LEU A 42 8.08 6.65 4.76
C LEU A 42 7.04 7.57 4.10
N LYS A 43 7.44 8.30 3.04
CA LYS A 43 6.53 9.18 2.29
C LYS A 43 5.41 8.41 1.58
N GLU A 44 5.72 7.25 0.99
CA GLU A 44 4.71 6.40 0.36
C GLU A 44 3.78 5.78 1.41
N ALA A 45 4.34 5.30 2.52
CA ALA A 45 3.57 4.73 3.62
C ALA A 45 2.58 5.76 4.22
N GLN A 46 3.01 7.00 4.43
CA GLN A 46 2.15 8.10 4.89
C GLN A 46 1.01 8.41 3.91
N LYS A 47 1.27 8.39 2.60
CA LYS A 47 0.22 8.58 1.59
C LYS A 47 -0.82 7.45 1.64
N LEU A 48 -0.37 6.21 1.74
CA LEU A 48 -1.24 5.04 1.83
C LEU A 48 -2.08 5.09 3.11
N ALA A 49 -1.46 5.37 4.26
CA ALA A 49 -2.14 5.52 5.54
C ALA A 49 -3.23 6.60 5.49
N LYS A 50 -2.91 7.78 4.96
CA LYS A 50 -3.87 8.88 4.75
C LYS A 50 -5.03 8.46 3.84
N TYR A 51 -4.75 7.75 2.76
CA TYR A 51 -5.77 7.27 1.84
C TYR A 51 -6.68 6.23 2.48
N PHE A 52 -6.10 5.24 3.16
CA PHE A 52 -6.82 4.17 3.82
C PHE A 52 -7.47 4.57 5.14
N LYS A 53 -7.25 5.82 5.61
CA LYS A 53 -7.77 6.37 6.87
C LYS A 53 -7.33 5.56 8.10
N THR A 54 -6.05 5.20 8.12
CA THR A 54 -5.39 4.41 9.17
C THR A 54 -4.03 5.03 9.47
N THR A 55 -3.31 4.51 10.46
CA THR A 55 -1.93 4.93 10.75
C THR A 55 -0.91 4.15 9.92
N VAL A 56 0.32 4.66 9.83
CA VAL A 56 1.42 3.92 9.18
C VAL A 56 1.72 2.63 9.96
N ASP A 57 1.69 2.70 11.29
CA ASP A 57 1.99 1.55 12.15
C ASP A 57 0.96 0.43 11.97
N GLU A 58 -0.34 0.75 11.97
CA GLU A 58 -1.41 -0.23 11.68
C GLU A 58 -1.28 -0.84 10.28
N LEU A 59 -0.95 -0.02 9.27
CA LEU A 59 -0.92 -0.47 7.88
C LEU A 59 0.27 -1.39 7.55
N PHE A 60 1.36 -1.25 8.31
CA PHE A 60 2.63 -1.96 8.11
C PHE A 60 3.06 -2.80 9.31
N GLU A 61 2.13 -3.12 10.21
CA GLU A 61 2.33 -4.05 11.32
C GLU A 61 2.76 -5.44 10.82
N LYS A 62 3.65 -6.12 11.58
CA LYS A 62 4.25 -7.41 11.19
C LYS A 62 3.33 -8.60 11.41
#